data_AF-A0A520CM69-F1
#
_entry.id   AF-A0A520CM69-F1
#
_cell.length_a   1.000
_cell.length_b   1.000
_cell.length_c   1.000
_cell.angle_alpha   90.00
_cell.angle_beta   90.00
_cell.angle_gamma   90.00
#
_symmetry.space_group_name_H-M   'P 1'
#
loop_
_entity.id
_entity.type
_entity.pdbx_description
1 polymer ?
#
loop_
_entity_poly.entity_id
_entity_poly.type
_entity_poly.pdbx_seq_one_letter_code
_entity_poly.pdbx_strand_id
1 'polypeptide(L)' 'MSKNIILKGITWNHSRGLLPMVATAQRFAELNPNVQITWEKRSLQQFADFSIQELAERFDLLVIDHPWAGFAS' A
#
# COMPACT_ATOMS: atom_id res chain seq x y z
N MET A 1 -4.55 -11.62 -24.99
CA MET A 1 -4.62 -10.30 -24.33
C MET A 1 -3.91 -10.44 -23.00
N SER A 2 -2.93 -9.57 -22.70
CA SER A 2 -2.27 -9.53 -21.39
C SER A 2 -3.31 -9.15 -20.33
N LYS A 3 -3.34 -9.90 -19.23
CA LYS A 3 -4.26 -9.67 -18.12
C LYS A 3 -3.87 -8.35 -17.43
N ASN A 4 -4.83 -7.46 -17.24
CA ASN A 4 -4.63 -6.23 -16.49
C ASN A 4 -4.60 -6.57 -15.00
N ILE A 5 -3.55 -6.15 -14.29
CA ILE A 5 -3.30 -6.45 -12.87
C ILE A 5 -3.52 -5.16 -12.09
N ILE A 6 -4.40 -5.20 -11.09
CA ILE A 6 -4.67 -4.06 -10.21
C ILE A 6 -4.21 -4.45 -8.81
N LEU A 7 -3.26 -3.69 -8.27
CA LEU A 7 -2.74 -3.83 -6.91
C LEU A 7 -3.25 -2.68 -6.05
N LYS A 8 -3.71 -3.01 -4.85
CA LYS A 8 -4.17 -2.05 -3.85
C LYS A 8 -3.18 -1.96 -2.71
N GLY A 9 -2.69 -0.76 -2.45
CA GLY A 9 -1.81 -0.45 -1.34
C GLY A 9 -2.48 0.40 -0.28
N ILE A 10 -2.03 0.28 0.96
CA ILE A 10 -2.42 1.16 2.07
C ILE A 10 -1.18 1.73 2.76
N THR A 11 -1.28 3.01 3.11
CA THR A 11 -0.26 3.76 3.86
C THR A 11 -0.90 4.71 4.87
N TRP A 12 -0.11 5.29 5.76
CA TRP A 12 -0.60 6.30 6.71
C TRP A 12 -0.81 7.66 6.03
N ASN A 13 -1.78 8.44 6.52
CA ASN A 13 -2.15 9.75 5.99
C ASN A 13 -1.12 10.83 6.36
N HIS A 14 0.11 10.67 5.87
CA HIS A 14 1.20 11.63 5.95
C HIS A 14 1.92 11.70 4.60
N SER A 15 2.35 12.89 4.19
CA SER A 15 3.05 13.12 2.92
C SER A 15 4.25 12.17 2.71
N ARG A 16 5.09 12.02 3.75
CA ARG A 16 6.19 11.03 3.80
C ARG A 16 5.80 9.59 3.46
N GLY A 17 4.59 9.14 3.83
CA GLY A 17 4.13 7.78 3.54
C GLY A 17 3.43 7.64 2.18
N LEU A 18 2.78 8.70 1.69
CA LEU A 18 1.97 8.65 0.48
C LEU A 18 2.72 9.08 -0.79
N LEU A 19 3.44 10.20 -0.74
CA LEU A 19 4.03 10.79 -1.95
C LEU A 19 5.06 9.86 -2.63
N PRO A 20 5.98 9.19 -1.90
CA PRO A 20 6.91 8.26 -2.54
C PRO A 20 6.21 7.05 -3.17
N MET A 21 5.09 6.62 -2.57
CA MET A 21 4.31 5.48 -3.04
C MET A 21 3.55 5.80 -4.33
N VAL A 22 2.96 6.99 -4.43
CA VAL A 22 2.32 7.48 -5.65
C VAL A 22 3.36 7.65 -6.78
N ALA A 23 4.51 8.25 -6.48
CA ALA A 23 5.58 8.44 -7.48
C ALA A 23 6.11 7.10 -8.01
N THR A 24 6.33 6.13 -7.11
CA THR A 24 6.75 4.78 -7.48
C THR A 24 5.69 4.06 -8.32
N ALA A 25 4.41 4.16 -7.93
CA ALA A 25 3.29 3.56 -8.66
C ALA A 25 3.20 4.10 -10.09
N GLN A 26 3.31 5.43 -10.27
CA GLN A 26 3.31 6.05 -11.59
C GLN A 26 4.47 5.53 -12.45
N ARG A 27 5.70 5.58 -11.93
CA ARG A 27 6.88 5.14 -12.69
C ARG A 27 6.82 3.64 -13.03
N PHE A 28 6.29 2.82 -12.13
CA PHE A 28 6.12 1.40 -12.38
C PHE A 28 5.10 1.12 -13.49
N ALA A 29 3.98 1.83 -13.50
CA ALA A 29 2.94 1.69 -14.53
C ALA A 29 3.42 2.14 -15.92
N GLU A 30 4.30 3.16 -16.00
CA GLU A 30 4.94 3.57 -17.26
C GLU A 30 5.80 2.44 -17.87
N LEU A 31 6.49 1.67 -17.01
CA LEU A 31 7.33 0.54 -17.43
C LEU A 31 6.54 -0.76 -17.60
N ASN A 32 5.39 -0.88 -16.95
CA ASN A 32 4.53 -2.06 -16.94
C ASN A 32 3.06 -1.65 -17.19
N PRO A 33 2.68 -1.37 -18.46
CA PRO A 33 1.37 -0.81 -18.78
C PRO A 33 0.16 -1.70 -18.41
N ASN A 34 0.40 -2.98 -18.15
CA ASN A 34 -0.60 -3.94 -17.71
C ASN A 34 -0.74 -4.03 -16.18
N VAL A 35 -0.04 -3.18 -15.42
CA VAL A 35 -0.11 -3.14 -13.96
C VAL A 35 -0.48 -1.75 -13.49
N GLN A 36 -1.54 -1.67 -12.68
CA GLN A 36 -1.99 -0.46 -12.03
C GLN A 36 -1.87 -0.62 -10.51
N ILE A 37 -1.21 0.33 -9.85
CA ILE A 37 -1.09 0.37 -8.38
C ILE A 37 -1.88 1.56 -7.87
N THR A 38 -2.79 1.32 -6.92
CA THR A 38 -3.61 2.35 -6.28
C THR A 38 -3.32 2.40 -4.79
N TRP A 39 -3.28 3.59 -4.21
CA TRP A 39 -2.94 3.79 -2.80
C TRP A 39 -4.08 4.43 -2.03
N GLU A 40 -4.51 3.76 -0.98
CA GLU A 40 -5.40 4.30 0.05
C GLU A 40 -4.58 4.84 1.22
N LYS A 41 -5.10 5.87 1.88
CA LYS A 41 -4.49 6.46 3.08
C LYS A 41 -5.47 6.41 4.24
N ARG A 42 -4.99 6.06 5.43
CA ARG A 42 -5.79 6.09 6.67
C ARG A 42 -5.14 6.96 7.74
N SER A 43 -5.96 7.50 8.64
CA SER A 43 -5.42 8.19 9.82
C SER A 43 -4.62 7.22 10.68
N LEU A 44 -3.62 7.72 11.42
CA LEU A 44 -2.80 6.89 12.31
C LEU A 44 -3.65 6.18 13.37
N GLN A 45 -4.69 6.84 13.88
CA GLN A 45 -5.63 6.25 14.83
C GLN A 45 -6.32 5.00 14.24
N GLN A 46 -6.80 5.10 13.01
CA GLN A 46 -7.43 3.98 12.31
C GLN A 46 -6.45 2.90 11.88
N PHE A 47 -5.15 3.16 11.89
CA PHE A 47 -4.12 2.14 11.60
C PHE A 47 -3.83 1.30 12.85
N ALA A 48 -3.92 1.88 14.04
CA ALA A 48 -3.78 1.16 15.30
C ALA A 48 -4.97 0.22 15.59
N ASP A 49 -6.13 0.49 14.98
CA ASP A 49 -7.37 -0.25 15.22
C ASP A 49 -7.49 -1.55 14.41
N PHE A 50 -6.66 -1.76 13.37
CA PHE A 50 -6.67 -2.98 12.54
C PHE A 50 -5.34 -3.73 12.66
N SER A 51 -5.42 -5.04 12.79
CA SER A 51 -4.25 -5.92 12.74
C SER A 51 -3.64 -5.96 11.33
N ILE A 52 -2.35 -6.31 11.24
CA ILE A 52 -1.67 -6.51 9.95
C ILE A 52 -2.38 -7.57 9.11
N GLN A 53 -2.91 -8.61 9.75
CA GLN A 53 -3.62 -9.70 9.09
C GLN A 53 -4.90 -9.21 8.38
N GLU A 54 -5.73 -8.42 9.08
CA GLU A 54 -6.93 -7.84 8.47
C GLU A 54 -6.60 -6.89 7.31
N LEU A 55 -5.46 -6.21 7.36
CA LEU A 55 -4.99 -5.38 6.26
C LEU A 55 -4.46 -6.21 5.09
N ALA A 56 -3.75 -7.30 5.35
CA ALA A 56 -3.23 -8.22 4.32
C ALA A 56 -4.34 -8.95 3.56
N GLU A 57 -5.50 -9.21 4.19
CA GLU A 57 -6.67 -9.75 3.51
C GLU A 57 -7.31 -8.77 2.51
N ARG A 58 -7.03 -7.48 2.66
CA ARG A 58 -7.70 -6.39 1.92
C ARG A 58 -6.81 -5.67 0.92
N PHE A 59 -5.50 -5.68 1.15
CA PHE A 59 -4.51 -4.92 0.41
C PHE A 59 -3.34 -5.81 0.00
N ASP A 60 -2.88 -5.63 -1.23
CA ASP A 60 -1.72 -6.34 -1.78
C ASP A 60 -0.39 -5.72 -1.32
N LEU A 61 -0.41 -4.42 -0.98
CA LEU A 61 0.77 -3.66 -0.55
C LEU A 61 0.51 -2.96 0.79
N LEU A 62 1.44 -3.10 1.72
CA LEU A 62 1.35 -2.55 3.06
C LEU A 62 2.60 -1.71 3.36
N VAL A 63 2.40 -0.46 3.76
CA VAL A 63 3.49 0.32 4.39
C VAL A 63 3.34 0.19 5.90
N ILE A 64 4.29 -0.50 6.52
CA ILE A 64 4.35 -0.71 7.98
C ILE A 64 5.64 -0.11 8.54
N ASP A 65 5.60 0.37 9.77
CA ASP A 65 6.77 0.83 10.51
C ASP A 65 6.94 0.04 11.83
N HIS A 66 7.97 0.40 12.61
CA HIS A 66 8.20 -0.20 13.92
C HIS A 66 7.18 0.33 14.95
N PRO A 67 6.58 -0.52 15.82
CA PRO A 67 6.95 -1.92 16.10
C PRO A 67 6.20 -2.97 15.26
N TRP A 68 5.28 -2.56 14.39
CA TRP A 68 4.40 -3.46 13.63
C TRP A 68 5.17 -4.38 12.68
N ALA A 69 6.32 -3.94 12.17
CA ALA A 69 7.25 -4.81 11.44
C ALA A 69 7.68 -6.07 12.22
N GLY A 70 7.69 -6.03 13.57
CA GLY A 70 8.02 -7.17 14.43
C GLY A 70 6.88 -8.16 14.67
N PHE A 71 5.65 -7.83 14.27
CA PHE A 71 4.46 -8.68 14.45
C PHE A 71 3.95 -9.28 13.11
N ALA A 72 4.64 -9.03 12.01
CA ALA A 72 4.40 -9.67 10.74
C ALA A 72 5.12 -11.03 10.72
N SER A 73 4.41 -12.09 11.11
CA SER A 73 4.88 -13.49 11.07
C SER A 73 4.14 -14.30 10.01
#